data_AF-A0A3G2YQI9-F1
#
_entry.id   AF-A0A3G2YQI9-F1
#
_cell.length_a   1.000
_cell.length_b   1.000
_cell.length_c   1.000
_cell.angle_alpha   90.00
_cell.angle_beta   90.00
_cell.angle_gamma   90.00
#
_symmetry.space_group_name_H-M   'P 1'
#
loop_
_entity.id
_entity.type
_entity.pdbx_description
1 polymer ?
#
loop_
_entity_poly.entity_id
_entity_poly.type
_entity_poly.pdbx_seq_one_letter_code
_entity_poly.pdbx_strand_id
1 'polypeptide(L)'
;MRFRYQCEGRATGSIFGERSDTSTKTYPAVQVQNYSERVLLRVSLVSKEEPYRPHPHALVGTDCNDGIFQTTLEPPDLRVQFQNLGIQCAKRKDIMSAIRMRVTKQKIDPFNVGGLAFEMEGLDLNAVRFCFEAFLINSHGSIVKALPPVVSNPIYDKKGCNTSELKIIRLNEHSGCAAGGDERYILCDKVQKEDIAVRFFDEDAWEARGVFSQTDVHRQVAIVFRTPPYRDGHTAAPVCVRVQLLRPSDGETSEPLEFHYTPVDTGEGGGGAASTRRPRVVRGPDADVCCAGGRITSR
;
A
#
# COMPACT_ATOMS: atom_id res chain seq x y z
N MET A 1 -4.81 2.98 -2.54
CA MET A 1 -5.23 4.40 -2.33
C MET A 1 -5.57 4.57 -0.84
N ARG A 2 -5.48 5.77 -0.23
CA ARG A 2 -5.78 5.91 1.20
C ARG A 2 -7.28 5.98 1.45
N PHE A 3 -7.81 5.08 2.25
CA PHE A 3 -9.19 5.16 2.72
C PHE A 3 -9.30 6.22 3.82
N ARG A 4 -10.46 6.87 3.92
CA ARG A 4 -10.65 8.04 4.79
C ARG A 4 -11.79 7.85 5.76
N TYR A 5 -11.60 8.27 7.01
CA TYR A 5 -12.72 8.38 7.94
C TYR A 5 -13.53 9.64 7.67
N GLN A 6 -14.84 9.56 7.90
CA GLN A 6 -15.75 10.71 7.76
C GLN A 6 -15.28 11.94 8.56
N CYS A 7 -14.69 11.72 9.74
CA CYS A 7 -14.19 12.79 10.60
C CYS A 7 -12.90 13.46 10.12
N GLU A 8 -12.26 12.97 9.05
CA GLU A 8 -11.07 13.63 8.48
C GLU A 8 -11.41 14.93 7.74
N GLY A 9 -12.68 15.17 7.37
CA GLY A 9 -13.14 16.42 6.76
C GLY A 9 -12.51 16.76 5.41
N ARG A 10 -11.79 15.82 4.80
CA ARG A 10 -11.11 15.97 3.50
C ARG A 10 -11.84 15.15 2.45
N ALA A 11 -11.81 15.64 1.21
CA ALA A 11 -12.19 14.82 0.07
C ALA A 11 -11.42 13.49 0.11
N THR A 12 -12.12 12.40 -0.19
CA THR A 12 -11.60 11.03 -0.07
C THR A 12 -10.45 10.71 -1.03
N GLY A 13 -10.11 11.63 -1.93
CA GLY A 13 -9.25 11.38 -3.07
C GLY A 13 -10.02 10.67 -4.19
N SER A 14 -9.37 10.53 -5.35
CA SER A 14 -9.89 9.78 -6.50
C SER A 14 -9.21 8.42 -6.60
N ILE A 15 -9.99 7.39 -6.89
CA ILE A 15 -9.48 6.07 -7.30
C ILE A 15 -9.16 6.14 -8.78
N PHE A 16 -7.92 5.84 -9.11
CA PHE A 16 -7.42 5.85 -10.49
C PHE A 16 -7.46 4.44 -11.10
N GLY A 17 -7.46 4.39 -12.42
CA GLY A 17 -7.33 3.16 -13.19
C GLY A 17 -5.93 2.56 -13.06
N GLU A 18 -5.82 1.27 -13.35
CA GLU A 18 -4.57 0.51 -13.27
C GLU A 18 -3.43 1.08 -14.13
N ARG A 19 -3.78 1.70 -15.27
CA ARG A 19 -2.83 2.33 -16.21
C ARG A 19 -2.69 3.84 -16.00
N SER A 20 -3.05 4.35 -14.83
CA SER A 20 -2.95 5.78 -14.52
C SER A 20 -1.55 6.11 -14.03
N ASP A 21 -0.94 7.15 -14.60
CA ASP A 21 0.40 7.60 -14.23
C ASP A 21 0.42 9.10 -13.88
N THR A 22 1.60 9.69 -13.70
CA THR A 22 1.76 11.11 -13.35
C THR A 22 1.34 12.05 -14.49
N SER A 23 1.51 11.63 -15.73
CA SER A 23 1.20 12.39 -16.94
C SER A 23 -0.25 12.20 -17.40
N THR A 24 -0.76 10.97 -17.34
CA THR A 24 -2.02 10.56 -17.92
C THR A 24 -2.89 9.91 -16.86
N LYS A 25 -3.89 10.66 -16.40
CA LYS A 25 -4.86 10.16 -15.41
C LYS A 25 -5.91 9.30 -16.11
N THR A 26 -5.95 8.03 -15.73
CA THR A 26 -7.05 7.12 -16.10
C THR A 26 -7.86 6.76 -14.85
N TYR A 27 -9.09 6.30 -15.07
CA TYR A 27 -10.04 5.96 -14.01
C TYR A 27 -10.64 4.58 -14.27
N PRO A 28 -11.13 3.88 -13.22
CA PRO A 28 -11.88 2.66 -13.41
C PRO A 28 -13.03 2.89 -14.39
N ALA A 29 -13.27 1.92 -15.26
CA ALA A 29 -14.35 1.99 -16.24
C ALA A 29 -14.94 0.60 -16.45
N VAL A 30 -16.23 0.55 -16.73
CA VAL A 30 -16.97 -0.68 -17.05
C VAL A 30 -17.77 -0.46 -18.31
N GLN A 31 -17.88 -1.51 -19.12
CA GLN A 31 -18.70 -1.54 -20.32
C GLN A 31 -19.59 -2.78 -20.30
N VAL A 32 -20.88 -2.58 -20.52
CA VAL A 32 -21.84 -3.67 -20.69
C VAL A 32 -21.88 -4.03 -22.17
N GLN A 33 -21.54 -5.26 -22.51
CA GLN A 33 -21.42 -5.73 -23.89
C GLN A 33 -22.62 -6.60 -24.28
N ASN A 34 -22.94 -6.62 -25.57
CA ASN A 34 -23.99 -7.48 -26.17
C ASN A 34 -25.42 -7.19 -25.70
N TYR A 35 -25.71 -5.94 -25.32
CA TYR A 35 -27.05 -5.49 -24.96
C TYR A 35 -27.40 -4.19 -25.68
N SER A 36 -28.69 -3.97 -25.92
CA SER A 36 -29.23 -2.77 -26.56
C SER A 36 -30.39 -2.16 -25.75
N GLU A 37 -30.62 -2.68 -24.55
CA GLU A 37 -31.55 -2.18 -23.56
C GLU A 37 -30.86 -1.15 -22.64
N ARG A 38 -31.66 -0.32 -21.97
CA ARG A 38 -31.15 0.55 -20.90
C ARG A 38 -30.66 -0.32 -19.74
N VAL A 39 -29.57 0.09 -19.10
CA VAL A 39 -28.95 -0.69 -18.01
C VAL A 39 -28.81 0.16 -16.76
N LEU A 40 -29.42 -0.29 -15.66
CA LEU A 40 -29.12 0.23 -14.33
C LEU A 40 -27.82 -0.44 -13.84
N LEU A 41 -26.77 0.35 -13.66
CA LEU A 41 -25.51 -0.10 -13.09
C LEU A 41 -25.43 0.32 -11.63
N ARG A 42 -25.16 -0.64 -10.74
CA ARG A 42 -24.90 -0.43 -9.32
C ARG A 42 -23.49 -0.90 -8.98
N VAL A 43 -22.75 -0.10 -8.21
CA VAL A 43 -21.43 -0.46 -7.71
C VAL A 43 -21.43 -0.41 -6.19
N SER A 44 -21.04 -1.53 -5.58
CA SER A 44 -20.91 -1.69 -4.13
C SER A 44 -19.51 -2.18 -3.75
N LEU A 45 -19.18 -2.14 -2.46
CA LEU A 45 -17.91 -2.66 -1.95
C LEU A 45 -18.11 -4.06 -1.36
N VAL A 46 -17.23 -4.99 -1.72
CA VAL A 46 -17.21 -6.36 -1.18
C VAL A 46 -15.83 -6.74 -0.64
N SER A 47 -15.74 -7.83 0.12
CA SER A 47 -14.49 -8.35 0.66
C SER A 47 -13.48 -8.73 -0.43
N LYS A 48 -12.19 -8.75 -0.07
CA LYS A 48 -11.10 -9.15 -0.97
C LYS A 48 -11.22 -10.61 -1.43
N GLU A 49 -11.56 -11.50 -0.51
CA GLU A 49 -11.61 -12.95 -0.74
C GLU A 49 -13.05 -13.45 -0.85
N GLU A 50 -13.21 -14.58 -1.54
CA GLU A 50 -14.45 -15.34 -1.60
C GLU A 50 -14.79 -15.97 -0.23
N PRO A 51 -16.08 -16.15 0.10
CA PRO A 51 -17.25 -15.71 -0.66
C PRO A 51 -17.43 -14.20 -0.52
N TYR A 52 -17.46 -13.43 -1.61
CA TYR A 52 -17.38 -11.96 -1.57
C TYR A 52 -18.52 -11.33 -0.75
N ARG A 53 -18.21 -10.99 0.51
CA ARG A 53 -19.18 -10.46 1.50
C ARG A 53 -19.36 -8.96 1.31
N PRO A 54 -20.57 -8.41 1.52
CA PRO A 54 -20.80 -6.96 1.57
C PRO A 54 -19.86 -6.28 2.58
N HIS A 55 -19.10 -5.28 2.11
CA HIS A 55 -18.09 -4.63 2.94
C HIS A 55 -18.69 -3.47 3.76
N PRO A 56 -18.26 -3.25 5.03
CA PRO A 56 -18.77 -2.17 5.87
C PRO A 56 -18.38 -0.75 5.40
N HIS A 57 -17.38 -0.63 4.53
CA HIS A 57 -16.97 0.67 4.00
C HIS A 57 -17.98 1.21 2.99
N ALA A 58 -17.94 2.52 2.77
CA ALA A 58 -18.85 3.20 1.85
C ALA A 58 -18.08 3.75 0.65
N LEU A 59 -18.63 3.54 -0.54
CA LEU A 59 -18.21 4.29 -1.72
C LEU A 59 -18.78 5.71 -1.64
N VAL A 60 -17.94 6.71 -1.86
CA VAL A 60 -18.31 8.13 -1.79
C VAL A 60 -17.75 8.86 -3.01
N GLY A 61 -18.37 9.96 -3.41
CA GLY A 61 -17.99 10.67 -4.63
C GLY A 61 -19.20 11.08 -5.45
N THR A 62 -18.97 11.42 -6.71
CA THR A 62 -20.03 11.75 -7.67
C THR A 62 -20.95 10.54 -7.87
N ASP A 63 -22.26 10.79 -7.87
CA ASP A 63 -23.33 9.78 -8.03
C ASP A 63 -23.31 8.64 -6.99
N CYS A 64 -22.62 8.85 -5.87
CA CYS A 64 -22.62 7.94 -4.73
C CYS A 64 -23.67 8.36 -3.69
N ASN A 65 -24.57 7.45 -3.35
CA ASN A 65 -25.56 7.62 -2.29
C ASN A 65 -25.54 6.40 -1.37
N ASP A 66 -25.59 6.64 -0.05
CA ASP A 66 -25.58 5.60 0.99
C ASP A 66 -24.50 4.50 0.81
N GLY A 67 -23.32 4.91 0.33
CA GLY A 67 -22.17 4.02 0.19
C GLY A 67 -22.16 3.13 -1.04
N ILE A 68 -23.04 3.37 -2.02
CA ILE A 68 -23.04 2.77 -3.36
C ILE A 68 -22.97 3.86 -4.44
N PHE A 69 -22.46 3.50 -5.61
CA PHE A 69 -22.62 4.29 -6.84
C PHE A 69 -23.76 3.67 -7.65
N GLN A 70 -24.61 4.49 -8.26
CA GLN A 70 -25.67 4.01 -9.14
C GLN A 70 -25.92 4.96 -10.30
N THR A 71 -26.00 4.43 -11.52
CA THR A 71 -26.32 5.21 -12.73
C THR A 71 -27.11 4.39 -13.75
N THR A 72 -27.76 5.06 -14.69
CA THR A 72 -28.42 4.41 -15.83
C THR A 72 -27.62 4.66 -17.10
N LEU A 73 -27.24 3.59 -17.79
CA LEU A 73 -26.58 3.60 -19.08
C LEU A 73 -27.61 3.49 -20.20
N GLU A 74 -27.42 4.26 -21.26
CA GLU A 74 -28.34 4.29 -22.40
C GLU A 74 -27.62 3.88 -23.70
N PRO A 75 -28.24 3.02 -24.53
CA PRO A 75 -27.70 2.69 -25.84
C PRO A 75 -27.53 3.93 -26.73
N PRO A 76 -26.54 3.96 -27.63
CA PRO A 76 -25.61 2.87 -27.95
C PRO A 76 -24.39 2.78 -27.02
N ASP A 77 -24.20 3.72 -26.10
CA ASP A 77 -23.01 3.78 -25.23
C ASP A 77 -23.30 3.22 -23.84
N LEU A 78 -23.11 1.91 -23.69
CA LEU A 78 -23.24 1.22 -22.41
C LEU A 78 -21.91 1.18 -21.64
N ARG A 79 -21.22 2.31 -21.56
CA ARG A 79 -19.96 2.47 -20.84
C ARG A 79 -20.04 3.58 -19.80
N VAL A 80 -19.40 3.38 -18.66
CA VAL A 80 -19.18 4.44 -17.68
C VAL A 80 -17.74 4.42 -17.17
N GLN A 81 -17.24 5.62 -16.90
CA GLN A 81 -15.99 5.83 -16.20
C GLN A 81 -16.27 6.47 -14.84
N PHE A 82 -15.62 5.95 -13.81
CA PHE A 82 -15.86 6.37 -12.43
C PHE A 82 -14.82 7.39 -11.98
N GLN A 83 -15.11 8.67 -12.20
CA GLN A 83 -14.26 9.76 -11.73
C GLN A 83 -14.65 10.17 -10.31
N ASN A 84 -13.69 10.73 -9.55
CA ASN A 84 -13.93 11.27 -8.21
C ASN A 84 -14.52 10.27 -7.19
N LEU A 85 -14.29 8.97 -7.38
CA LEU A 85 -14.66 7.96 -6.41
C LEU A 85 -13.65 7.85 -5.28
N GLY A 86 -14.17 7.70 -4.07
CA GLY A 86 -13.42 7.50 -2.85
C GLY A 86 -13.99 6.37 -1.99
N ILE A 87 -13.20 5.92 -1.00
CA ILE A 87 -13.64 4.93 -0.02
C ILE A 87 -13.61 5.55 1.36
N GLN A 88 -14.77 5.54 2.01
CA GLN A 88 -14.98 5.99 3.38
C GLN A 88 -14.96 4.79 4.34
N CYS A 89 -14.04 4.81 5.29
CA CYS A 89 -13.91 3.79 6.33
C CYS A 89 -15.07 3.85 7.32
N ALA A 90 -15.59 2.66 7.65
CA ALA A 90 -16.38 2.46 8.86
C ALA A 90 -15.44 2.35 10.08
N LYS A 91 -15.85 2.96 11.21
CA LYS A 91 -15.13 2.76 12.48
C LYS A 91 -15.42 1.36 13.00
N ARG A 92 -14.50 0.78 13.77
CA ARG A 92 -14.64 -0.57 14.33
C ARG A 92 -15.98 -0.82 15.02
N LYS A 93 -16.44 0.16 15.81
CA LYS A 93 -17.74 0.10 16.52
C LYS A 93 -18.97 0.12 15.60
N ASP A 94 -18.82 0.64 14.39
CA ASP A 94 -19.91 0.86 13.42
C ASP A 94 -19.92 -0.20 12.30
N ILE A 95 -19.00 -1.17 12.32
CA ILE A 95 -18.90 -2.22 11.28
C ILE A 95 -20.21 -3.00 11.18
N MET A 96 -20.71 -3.51 12.30
CA MET A 96 -21.91 -4.36 12.30
C MET A 96 -23.17 -3.60 11.91
N SER A 97 -23.29 -2.32 12.30
CA SER A 97 -24.42 -1.49 11.88
C SER A 97 -24.36 -1.17 10.38
N ALA A 98 -23.16 -0.90 9.85
CA ALA A 98 -22.95 -0.66 8.42
C ALA A 98 -23.31 -1.90 7.57
N ILE A 99 -22.87 -3.09 7.98
CA ILE A 99 -23.22 -4.35 7.31
C ILE A 99 -24.74 -4.60 7.35
N ARG A 100 -25.37 -4.43 8.52
CA ARG A 100 -26.83 -4.58 8.64
C ARG A 100 -27.61 -3.60 7.76
N MET A 101 -27.12 -2.37 7.62
CA MET A 101 -27.72 -1.40 6.71
C MET A 101 -27.63 -1.87 5.26
N ARG A 102 -26.44 -2.34 4.85
CA ARG A 102 -26.16 -2.86 3.52
C ARG A 102 -27.07 -4.04 3.13
N VAL A 103 -27.10 -5.06 3.97
CA VAL A 103 -27.81 -6.32 3.68
C VAL A 103 -29.31 -6.17 3.89
N THR A 104 -29.74 -5.62 5.02
CA THR A 104 -31.15 -5.69 5.43
C THR A 104 -31.99 -4.56 4.83
N LYS A 105 -31.48 -3.33 4.82
CA LYS A 105 -32.22 -2.15 4.36
C LYS A 105 -32.01 -1.90 2.88
N GLN A 106 -30.77 -1.93 2.42
CA GLN A 106 -30.45 -1.66 1.01
C GLN A 106 -30.57 -2.92 0.12
N LYS A 107 -30.70 -4.11 0.71
CA LYS A 107 -30.78 -5.39 -0.01
C LYS A 107 -29.59 -5.61 -0.95
N ILE A 108 -28.40 -5.26 -0.47
CA ILE A 108 -27.14 -5.46 -1.20
C ILE A 108 -26.43 -6.67 -0.63
N ASP A 109 -26.56 -7.78 -1.36
CA ASP A 109 -25.80 -9.02 -1.19
C ASP A 109 -25.57 -9.63 -2.58
N PRO A 110 -24.62 -9.10 -3.37
CA PRO A 110 -24.49 -9.45 -4.79
C PRO A 110 -24.24 -10.95 -5.04
N PHE A 111 -23.63 -11.63 -4.06
CA PHE A 111 -23.27 -13.04 -4.13
C PHE A 111 -24.15 -13.94 -3.26
N ASN A 112 -25.22 -13.40 -2.67
CA ASN A 112 -26.17 -14.14 -1.82
C ASN A 112 -25.48 -14.95 -0.71
N VAL A 113 -24.48 -14.37 -0.05
CA VAL A 113 -23.68 -15.06 0.99
C VAL A 113 -24.47 -15.26 2.29
N GLY A 114 -25.63 -14.62 2.44
CA GLY A 114 -26.58 -14.86 3.52
C GLY A 114 -25.99 -14.52 4.89
N GLY A 115 -26.02 -15.48 5.81
CA GLY A 115 -25.53 -15.30 7.19
C GLY A 115 -24.05 -14.90 7.27
N LEU A 116 -23.23 -15.35 6.30
CA LEU A 116 -21.81 -15.05 6.23
C LEU A 116 -21.53 -13.54 6.11
N ALA A 117 -22.47 -12.76 5.59
CA ALA A 117 -22.34 -11.31 5.49
C ALA A 117 -22.12 -10.65 6.86
N PHE A 118 -22.60 -11.27 7.95
CA PHE A 118 -22.52 -10.75 9.31
C PHE A 118 -21.34 -11.28 10.11
N GLU A 119 -20.52 -12.16 9.54
CA GLU A 119 -19.33 -12.69 10.20
C GLU A 119 -18.19 -11.68 10.13
N MET A 120 -17.58 -11.39 11.29
CA MET A 120 -16.42 -10.48 11.37
C MET A 120 -15.09 -11.21 11.17
N GLU A 121 -15.07 -12.52 11.34
CA GLU A 121 -13.86 -13.31 11.20
C GLU A 121 -13.37 -13.28 9.75
N GLY A 122 -12.05 -13.07 9.58
CA GLY A 122 -11.41 -12.96 8.28
C GLY A 122 -11.80 -11.73 7.44
N LEU A 123 -12.53 -10.74 7.96
CA LEU A 123 -12.86 -9.52 7.23
C LEU A 123 -11.68 -8.52 7.26
N ASP A 124 -10.97 -8.39 6.15
CA ASP A 124 -9.90 -7.40 6.01
C ASP A 124 -10.45 -6.00 5.74
N LEU A 125 -10.28 -5.09 6.71
CA LEU A 125 -10.72 -3.69 6.58
C LEU A 125 -9.75 -2.83 5.76
N ASN A 126 -8.57 -3.35 5.41
CA ASN A 126 -7.58 -2.65 4.60
C ASN A 126 -7.67 -3.03 3.11
N ALA A 127 -8.62 -3.89 2.72
CA ALA A 127 -8.77 -4.33 1.35
C ALA A 127 -10.25 -4.47 0.97
N VAL A 128 -10.64 -3.87 -0.15
CA VAL A 128 -11.98 -4.00 -0.72
C VAL A 128 -11.90 -4.36 -2.20
N ARG A 129 -12.98 -4.87 -2.77
CA ARG A 129 -13.18 -4.90 -4.23
C ARG A 129 -14.41 -4.08 -4.59
N PHE A 130 -14.42 -3.48 -5.78
CA PHE A 130 -15.66 -3.03 -6.38
C PHE A 130 -16.43 -4.25 -6.87
N CYS A 131 -17.72 -4.30 -6.59
CA CYS A 131 -18.66 -5.24 -7.19
C CYS A 131 -19.59 -4.46 -8.10
N PHE A 132 -19.60 -4.84 -9.38
CA PHE A 132 -20.43 -4.26 -10.42
C PHE A 132 -21.63 -5.16 -10.67
N GLU A 133 -22.82 -4.63 -10.43
CA GLU A 133 -24.10 -5.27 -10.71
C GLU A 133 -24.80 -4.51 -11.82
N ALA A 134 -25.17 -5.20 -12.89
CA ALA A 134 -25.86 -4.61 -14.03
C ALA A 134 -27.26 -5.22 -14.16
N PHE A 135 -28.27 -4.37 -14.30
CA PHE A 135 -29.66 -4.75 -14.44
C PHE A 135 -30.24 -4.18 -15.72
N LEU A 136 -30.74 -5.03 -16.62
CA LEU A 136 -31.48 -4.57 -17.79
C LEU A 136 -32.81 -4.00 -17.31
N ILE A 137 -33.14 -2.77 -17.71
CA ILE A 137 -34.39 -2.10 -17.36
C ILE A 137 -35.24 -1.85 -18.59
N ASN A 138 -36.56 -1.95 -18.43
CA ASN A 138 -37.50 -1.61 -19.49
C ASN A 138 -37.70 -0.08 -19.62
N SER A 139 -38.54 0.33 -20.56
CA SER A 139 -38.92 1.74 -20.79
C SER A 139 -39.52 2.42 -19.54
N HIS A 140 -40.17 1.65 -18.67
CA HIS A 140 -40.75 2.13 -17.41
C HIS A 140 -39.74 2.14 -16.24
N GLY A 141 -38.47 1.78 -16.48
CA GLY A 141 -37.42 1.74 -15.45
C GLY A 141 -37.47 0.52 -14.53
N SER A 142 -38.32 -0.46 -14.82
CA SER A 142 -38.39 -1.71 -14.04
C SER A 142 -37.30 -2.69 -14.46
N ILE A 143 -36.69 -3.36 -13.49
CA ILE A 143 -35.68 -4.39 -13.72
C ILE A 143 -36.33 -5.61 -14.39
N VAL A 144 -35.83 -5.97 -15.57
CA VAL A 144 -36.25 -7.14 -16.35
C VAL A 144 -35.32 -8.32 -16.11
N LYS A 145 -34.01 -8.06 -16.01
CA LYS A 145 -32.99 -9.09 -15.87
C LYS A 145 -31.79 -8.57 -15.10
N ALA A 146 -31.34 -9.31 -14.09
CA ALA A 146 -30.04 -9.10 -13.46
C ALA A 146 -28.96 -9.87 -14.23
N LEU A 147 -27.84 -9.21 -14.53
CA LEU A 147 -26.65 -9.86 -15.07
C LEU A 147 -25.77 -10.39 -13.92
N PRO A 148 -24.94 -11.42 -14.15
CA PRO A 148 -24.00 -11.89 -13.13
C PRO A 148 -23.09 -10.76 -12.62
N PRO A 149 -22.92 -10.62 -11.30
CA PRO A 149 -22.04 -9.60 -10.73
C PRO A 149 -20.58 -9.88 -11.10
N VAL A 150 -19.80 -8.81 -11.30
CA VAL A 150 -18.36 -8.90 -11.58
C VAL A 150 -17.60 -8.09 -10.53
N VAL A 151 -16.43 -8.56 -10.09
CA VAL A 151 -15.59 -7.84 -9.13
C VAL A 151 -14.32 -7.29 -9.77
N SER A 152 -13.83 -6.15 -9.28
CA SER A 152 -12.53 -5.59 -9.66
C SER A 152 -11.37 -6.34 -9.02
N ASN A 153 -10.14 -5.99 -9.40
CA ASN A 153 -8.95 -6.25 -8.59
C ASN A 153 -9.10 -5.66 -7.18
N PRO A 154 -8.44 -6.23 -6.15
CA PRO A 154 -8.43 -5.67 -4.81
C PRO A 154 -7.88 -4.24 -4.79
N ILE A 155 -8.51 -3.39 -4.00
CA ILE A 155 -8.09 -2.03 -3.70
C ILE A 155 -7.64 -2.01 -2.25
N TYR A 156 -6.38 -1.66 -2.03
CA TYR A 156 -5.77 -1.65 -0.71
C TYR A 156 -5.70 -0.24 -0.10
N ASP A 157 -5.94 -0.16 1.20
CA ASP A 157 -5.74 1.05 2.00
C ASP A 157 -4.24 1.30 2.20
N LYS A 158 -3.73 2.37 1.60
CA LYS A 158 -2.32 2.78 1.76
C LYS A 158 -1.97 3.23 3.20
N LYS A 159 -2.95 3.37 4.09
CA LYS A 159 -2.69 3.63 5.53
C LYS A 159 -2.45 2.35 6.34
N GLY A 160 -2.96 1.21 5.89
CA GLY A 160 -2.79 -0.07 6.57
C GLY A 160 -1.31 -0.47 6.59
N CYS A 161 -0.79 -0.94 7.71
CA CYS A 161 0.63 -1.27 7.82
C CYS A 161 1.05 -2.49 6.98
N ASN A 162 0.08 -3.34 6.61
CA ASN A 162 0.29 -4.54 5.79
C ASN A 162 0.03 -4.27 4.30
N THR A 163 -0.41 -3.06 3.96
CA THR A 163 -0.90 -2.66 2.64
C THR A 163 -0.36 -1.28 2.24
N SER A 164 0.54 -0.73 3.06
CA SER A 164 1.17 0.57 2.83
C SER A 164 2.09 0.46 1.63
N GLU A 165 2.29 1.57 0.94
CA GLU A 165 3.36 1.68 -0.04
C GLU A 165 4.71 1.60 0.68
N LEU A 166 5.65 0.83 0.14
CA LEU A 166 6.99 0.76 0.68
C LEU A 166 7.83 1.93 0.17
N LYS A 167 8.55 2.59 1.07
CA LYS A 167 9.38 3.73 0.69
C LYS A 167 10.65 3.80 1.54
N ILE A 168 11.79 3.83 0.87
CA ILE A 168 13.06 4.21 1.49
C ILE A 168 13.12 5.74 1.51
N ILE A 169 13.28 6.31 2.71
CA ILE A 169 13.48 7.76 2.91
C ILE A 169 14.96 8.09 2.78
N ARG A 170 15.83 7.26 3.35
CA ARG A 170 17.28 7.44 3.31
C ARG A 170 18.00 6.12 3.54
N LEU A 171 19.10 5.94 2.83
CA LEU A 171 20.14 4.95 3.12
C LEU A 171 21.37 5.71 3.63
N ASN A 172 22.03 5.22 4.68
CA ASN A 172 23.21 5.92 5.24
C ASN A 172 24.41 5.94 4.29
N GLU A 173 24.67 4.82 3.61
CA GLU A 173 25.81 4.63 2.71
C GLU A 173 25.37 3.84 1.46
N HIS A 174 25.78 4.32 0.29
CA HIS A 174 25.40 3.79 -1.02
C HIS A 174 26.49 2.93 -1.67
N SER A 175 27.42 2.41 -0.87
CA SER A 175 28.47 1.50 -1.32
C SER A 175 28.84 0.50 -0.24
N GLY A 176 29.55 -0.57 -0.61
CA GLY A 176 30.02 -1.59 0.32
C GLY A 176 30.97 -2.59 -0.36
N CYS A 177 31.67 -3.36 0.44
CA CYS A 177 32.58 -4.40 -0.04
C CYS A 177 31.79 -5.52 -0.75
N ALA A 178 32.28 -6.00 -1.89
CA ALA A 178 31.67 -7.11 -2.63
C ALA A 178 31.53 -8.40 -1.79
N ALA A 179 32.38 -8.58 -0.77
CA ALA A 179 32.29 -9.70 0.17
C ALA A 179 31.03 -9.64 1.07
N GLY A 180 30.32 -8.51 1.11
CA GLY A 180 29.17 -8.28 1.97
C GLY A 180 29.56 -8.11 3.45
N GLY A 181 28.55 -8.07 4.31
CA GLY A 181 28.72 -7.96 5.76
C GLY A 181 28.78 -6.53 6.30
N ASP A 182 28.80 -5.52 5.43
CA ASP A 182 28.80 -4.12 5.86
C ASP A 182 27.46 -3.77 6.51
N GLU A 183 27.51 -3.15 7.69
CA GLU A 183 26.31 -2.71 8.38
C GLU A 183 25.77 -1.42 7.74
N ARG A 184 24.48 -1.44 7.44
CA ARG A 184 23.75 -0.36 6.76
C ARG A 184 22.45 -0.07 7.48
N TYR A 185 21.99 1.17 7.34
CA TYR A 185 20.83 1.72 8.01
C TYR A 185 19.88 2.31 6.97
N ILE A 186 18.67 1.78 6.89
CA ILE A 186 17.58 2.34 6.10
C ILE A 186 16.64 3.07 7.04
N LEU A 187 16.34 4.33 6.74
CA LEU A 187 15.16 5.03 7.23
C LEU A 187 14.05 4.85 6.20
N CYS A 188 12.86 4.44 6.63
CA CYS A 188 11.74 4.12 5.75
C CYS A 188 10.40 4.59 6.32
N ASP A 189 9.39 4.59 5.46
CA ASP A 189 8.01 4.63 5.93
C ASP A 189 7.66 3.35 6.71
N LYS A 190 6.48 3.32 7.33
CA LYS A 190 6.09 2.27 8.28
C LYS A 190 6.06 0.88 7.63
N VAL A 191 6.81 -0.07 8.19
CA VAL A 191 6.91 -1.49 7.76
C VAL A 191 6.53 -2.48 8.86
N GLN A 192 6.23 -3.72 8.51
CA GLN A 192 6.03 -4.82 9.47
C GLN A 192 7.30 -5.64 9.60
N LYS A 193 7.79 -5.85 10.82
CA LYS A 193 9.08 -6.51 11.04
C LYS A 193 9.07 -8.00 10.67
N GLU A 194 7.91 -8.64 10.69
CA GLU A 194 7.71 -10.04 10.30
C GLU A 194 7.58 -10.21 8.77
N ASP A 195 7.36 -9.14 8.03
CA ASP A 195 6.97 -9.16 6.62
C ASP A 195 7.67 -8.03 5.84
N ILE A 196 9.00 -7.99 5.95
CA ILE A 196 9.84 -7.03 5.24
C ILE A 196 11.20 -7.65 4.92
N ALA A 197 11.74 -7.34 3.76
CA ALA A 197 13.08 -7.70 3.32
C ALA A 197 13.76 -6.50 2.63
N VAL A 198 15.09 -6.46 2.71
CA VAL A 198 15.92 -5.56 1.88
C VAL A 198 16.45 -6.40 0.72
N ARG A 199 16.04 -6.09 -0.51
CA ARG A 199 16.42 -6.83 -1.72
C ARG A 199 17.47 -6.05 -2.49
N PHE A 200 18.58 -6.71 -2.80
CA PHE A 200 19.61 -6.27 -3.73
C PHE A 200 19.43 -7.01 -5.05
N PHE A 201 19.58 -6.33 -6.18
CA PHE A 201 19.46 -6.94 -7.50
C PHE A 201 20.18 -6.14 -8.59
N ASP A 202 20.65 -6.81 -9.65
CA ASP A 202 21.26 -6.18 -10.83
C ASP A 202 20.41 -6.40 -12.11
N GLU A 203 20.92 -5.97 -13.26
CA GLU A 203 20.26 -6.15 -14.55
C GLU A 203 20.38 -7.59 -15.08
N ASP A 204 21.43 -8.31 -14.66
CA ASP A 204 21.75 -9.68 -15.06
C ASP A 204 21.06 -10.73 -14.19
N ALA A 205 19.90 -10.39 -13.63
CA ALA A 205 19.03 -11.23 -12.82
C ALA A 205 19.68 -11.81 -11.53
N TRP A 206 20.78 -11.24 -11.03
CA TRP A 206 21.24 -11.56 -9.68
C TRP A 206 20.31 -10.91 -8.66
N GLU A 207 19.98 -11.65 -7.61
CA GLU A 207 19.29 -11.10 -6.44
C GLU A 207 19.82 -11.70 -5.14
N ALA A 208 19.84 -10.88 -4.09
CA ALA A 208 20.15 -11.32 -2.74
C ALA A 208 19.40 -10.48 -1.69
N ARG A 209 19.31 -10.98 -0.46
CA ARG A 209 18.65 -10.30 0.64
C ARG A 209 19.66 -9.79 1.66
N GLY A 210 19.48 -8.55 2.10
CA GLY A 210 20.17 -8.01 3.27
C GLY A 210 19.88 -8.87 4.49
N VAL A 211 20.89 -9.07 5.33
CA VAL A 211 20.82 -9.96 6.49
C VAL A 211 20.48 -9.15 7.73
N PHE A 212 19.32 -9.42 8.32
CA PHE A 212 18.87 -8.83 9.57
C PHE A 212 17.79 -9.70 10.23
N SER A 213 17.49 -9.42 11.49
CA SER A 213 16.45 -10.08 12.28
C SER A 213 15.33 -9.10 12.63
N GLN A 214 14.22 -9.62 13.17
CA GLN A 214 13.08 -8.77 13.56
C GLN A 214 13.44 -7.71 14.61
N THR A 215 14.48 -7.93 15.43
CA THR A 215 14.93 -6.96 16.45
C THR A 215 15.67 -5.77 15.85
N ASP A 216 16.19 -5.93 14.63
CA ASP A 216 16.92 -4.89 13.91
C ASP A 216 15.98 -3.91 13.19
N VAL A 217 14.68 -4.21 13.17
CA VAL A 217 13.63 -3.31 12.69
C VAL A 217 13.21 -2.36 13.82
N HIS A 218 13.82 -1.18 13.84
CA HIS A 218 13.60 -0.18 14.88
C HIS A 218 12.26 0.55 14.69
N ARG A 219 11.32 0.30 15.60
CA ARG A 219 10.03 1.02 15.70
C ARG A 219 9.25 1.08 14.37
N GLN A 220 9.42 0.08 13.51
CA GLN A 220 8.77 -0.01 12.19
C GLN A 220 9.18 1.08 11.18
N VAL A 221 10.19 1.90 11.47
CA VAL A 221 10.54 3.08 10.64
C VAL A 221 12.03 3.12 10.28
N ALA A 222 12.81 2.17 10.78
CA ALA A 222 14.19 1.99 10.38
C ALA A 222 14.58 0.50 10.40
N ILE A 223 15.53 0.12 9.56
CA ILE A 223 16.07 -1.24 9.47
C ILE A 223 17.58 -1.14 9.51
N VAL A 224 18.20 -1.84 10.46
CA VAL A 224 19.63 -2.11 10.45
C VAL A 224 19.84 -3.47 9.81
N PHE A 225 20.74 -3.57 8.84
CA PHE A 225 21.02 -4.83 8.14
C PHE A 225 22.46 -4.91 7.69
N ARG A 226 22.91 -6.12 7.34
CA ARG A 226 24.20 -6.35 6.68
C ARG A 226 24.02 -6.61 5.20
N THR A 227 24.89 -6.03 4.38
CA THR A 227 24.89 -6.26 2.93
C THR A 227 25.10 -7.75 2.62
N PRO A 228 24.37 -8.32 1.64
CA PRO A 228 24.71 -9.65 1.15
C PRO A 228 26.03 -9.61 0.35
N PRO A 229 26.74 -10.74 0.20
CA PRO A 229 27.84 -10.82 -0.75
C PRO A 229 27.33 -10.65 -2.18
N TYR A 230 28.04 -9.91 -3.02
CA TYR A 230 27.76 -9.83 -4.45
C TYR A 230 28.32 -11.07 -5.14
N ARG A 231 27.43 -11.93 -5.69
CA ARG A 231 27.78 -13.19 -6.35
C ARG A 231 28.71 -14.07 -5.49
N ASP A 232 29.96 -14.25 -5.89
CA ASP A 232 30.99 -15.04 -5.18
C ASP A 232 31.77 -14.22 -4.13
N GLY A 233 31.41 -12.94 -3.95
CA GLY A 233 32.04 -12.04 -2.99
C GLY A 233 33.24 -11.28 -3.57
N HIS A 234 33.52 -11.41 -4.87
CA HIS A 234 34.66 -10.77 -5.50
C HIS A 234 34.26 -9.99 -6.75
N THR A 235 34.86 -8.81 -6.93
CA THR A 235 34.72 -8.03 -8.15
C THR A 235 36.03 -7.33 -8.48
N ALA A 236 36.38 -7.28 -9.76
CA ALA A 236 37.58 -6.60 -10.25
C ALA A 236 37.40 -5.07 -10.35
N ALA A 237 36.15 -4.60 -10.47
CA ALA A 237 35.81 -3.19 -10.59
C ALA A 237 34.52 -2.88 -9.81
N PRO A 238 34.24 -1.61 -9.48
CA PRO A 238 32.98 -1.25 -8.85
C PRO A 238 31.77 -1.69 -9.70
N VAL A 239 30.78 -2.32 -9.06
CA VAL A 239 29.54 -2.77 -9.70
C VAL A 239 28.36 -2.02 -9.12
N CYS A 240 27.57 -1.40 -9.98
CA CYS A 240 26.30 -0.77 -9.59
C CYS A 240 25.19 -1.83 -9.55
N VAL A 241 24.51 -1.92 -8.42
CA VAL A 241 23.31 -2.72 -8.22
C VAL A 241 22.20 -1.82 -7.69
N ARG A 242 20.99 -2.36 -7.59
CA ARG A 242 19.84 -1.69 -6.99
C ARG A 242 19.48 -2.31 -5.65
N VAL A 243 19.08 -1.47 -4.70
CA VAL A 243 18.54 -1.87 -3.40
C VAL A 243 17.11 -1.32 -3.23
N GLN A 244 16.20 -2.16 -2.76
CA GLN A 244 14.81 -1.77 -2.49
C GLN A 244 14.26 -2.53 -1.29
N LEU A 245 13.17 -2.02 -0.72
CA LEU A 245 12.34 -2.78 0.21
C LEU A 245 11.43 -3.72 -0.58
N LEU A 246 11.19 -4.92 -0.04
CA LEU A 246 10.26 -5.92 -0.56
C LEU A 246 9.39 -6.42 0.60
N ARG A 247 8.08 -6.44 0.43
CA ARG A 247 7.15 -7.15 1.33
C ARG A 247 6.91 -8.56 0.78
N PRO A 248 7.38 -9.63 1.45
CA PRO A 248 7.24 -10.99 0.92
C PRO A 248 5.79 -11.47 0.76
N SER A 249 4.85 -11.00 1.59
CA SER A 249 3.47 -11.49 1.58
C SER A 249 2.67 -11.14 0.32
N ASP A 250 2.91 -9.98 -0.29
CA ASP A 250 2.18 -9.48 -1.46
C ASP A 250 3.08 -9.13 -2.66
N GLY A 251 4.41 -9.15 -2.48
CA GLY A 251 5.37 -8.82 -3.51
C GLY A 251 5.54 -7.32 -3.76
N GLU A 252 4.95 -6.44 -2.93
CA GLU A 252 5.09 -4.99 -3.05
C GLU A 252 6.56 -4.58 -2.85
N THR A 253 7.03 -3.63 -3.66
CA THR A 253 8.40 -3.12 -3.60
C THR A 253 8.45 -1.62 -3.52
N SER A 254 9.46 -1.06 -2.85
CA SER A 254 9.74 0.37 -2.95
C SER A 254 10.40 0.72 -4.27
N GLU A 255 10.44 2.01 -4.61
CA GLU A 255 11.38 2.53 -5.61
C GLU A 255 12.82 2.09 -5.27
N PRO A 256 13.60 1.64 -6.27
CA PRO A 256 14.97 1.20 -6.06
C PRO A 256 15.93 2.39 -5.89
N LEU A 257 16.96 2.19 -5.08
CA LEU A 257 18.11 3.09 -4.96
C LEU A 257 19.36 2.41 -5.52
N GLU A 258 20.29 3.19 -6.06
CA GLU A 258 21.59 2.67 -6.47
C GLU A 258 22.48 2.35 -5.26
N PHE A 259 23.23 1.25 -5.38
CA PHE A 259 24.23 0.79 -4.43
C PHE A 259 25.46 0.25 -5.18
N HIS A 260 26.65 0.63 -4.75
CA HIS A 260 27.89 0.29 -5.45
C HIS A 260 28.72 -0.72 -4.65
N TYR A 261 28.84 -1.95 -5.14
CA TYR A 261 29.80 -2.90 -4.61
C TYR A 261 31.21 -2.54 -5.08
N THR A 262 32.17 -2.49 -4.16
CA THR A 262 33.58 -2.23 -4.45
C THR A 262 34.41 -3.51 -4.33
N PRO A 263 35.54 -3.61 -5.05
CA PRO A 263 36.51 -4.68 -4.86
C PRO A 263 36.91 -4.84 -3.39
N VAL A 264 37.23 -6.07 -3.00
CA VAL A 264 37.87 -6.33 -1.71
C VAL A 264 39.26 -5.71 -1.78
N ASP A 265 39.57 -4.77 -0.88
CA ASP A 265 40.93 -4.24 -0.75
C ASP A 265 41.85 -5.38 -0.27
N THR A 266 42.43 -6.12 -1.20
CA THR A 266 43.58 -6.97 -0.94
C THR A 266 44.74 -6.04 -0.66
N GLY A 267 44.98 -5.74 0.62
CA GLY A 267 46.01 -4.82 1.10
C GLY A 267 47.45 -5.30 0.85
N GLU A 268 47.80 -5.61 -0.39
CA GLU A 268 49.15 -5.95 -0.82
C GLU A 268 49.59 -5.04 -1.97
N GLY A 269 50.32 -3.97 -1.62
CA GLY A 269 51.08 -3.19 -2.59
C GLY A 269 51.18 -1.69 -2.31
N GLY A 270 51.89 -1.28 -1.25
CA GLY A 270 52.26 0.13 -1.08
C GLY A 270 52.74 0.47 0.33
N GLY A 271 54.02 0.22 0.62
CA GLY A 271 54.63 0.57 1.90
C GLY A 271 54.67 2.07 2.17
N GLY A 272 54.50 2.42 3.45
CA GLY A 272 55.06 3.65 4.04
C GLY A 272 54.08 4.79 4.32
N ALA A 273 53.38 4.72 5.46
CA ALA A 273 53.31 5.80 6.47
C ALA A 273 52.27 5.42 7.53
N ALA A 274 52.74 5.12 8.74
CA ALA A 274 51.88 4.98 9.91
C ALA A 274 51.21 6.33 10.22
N SER A 275 49.91 6.44 9.95
CA SER A 275 49.06 7.50 10.51
C SER A 275 48.11 6.88 11.52
N THR A 276 48.51 6.91 12.78
CA THR A 276 47.69 6.53 13.93
C THR A 276 46.54 7.53 14.07
N ARG A 277 45.41 7.28 13.40
CA ARG A 277 44.17 8.02 13.66
C ARG A 277 43.51 7.48 14.92
N ARG A 278 43.79 8.14 16.05
CA ARG A 278 43.01 7.99 17.28
C ARG A 278 41.54 8.39 17.02
N PRO A 279 40.55 7.73 17.65
CA PRO A 279 39.17 8.17 17.57
C PRO A 279 39.03 9.55 18.25
N ARG A 280 38.52 10.53 17.50
CA ARG A 280 38.22 11.87 18.01
C ARG A 280 36.92 11.79 18.79
N VAL A 281 37.02 11.69 20.12
CA VAL A 281 35.89 11.90 21.03
C VAL A 281 35.46 13.36 20.88
N VAL A 282 34.31 13.59 20.27
CA VAL A 282 33.67 14.91 20.28
C VAL A 282 33.02 15.08 21.64
N ARG A 283 33.68 15.83 22.54
CA ARG A 283 33.02 16.37 23.74
C ARG A 283 32.07 17.47 23.28
N GLY A 284 30.77 17.26 23.48
CA GLY A 284 29.78 18.34 23.39
C GLY A 284 30.01 19.35 24.52
N PRO A 285 29.63 20.62 24.34
CA PRO A 285 29.75 21.63 25.38
C PRO A 285 28.76 21.34 26.51
N ASP A 286 29.26 21.42 27.74
CA ASP A 286 28.46 21.43 28.96
C ASP A 286 27.42 22.55 28.88
N ALA A 287 26.14 22.16 28.90
CA ALA A 287 25.04 23.09 29.13
C ALA A 287 24.55 22.86 30.56
N ASP A 288 24.93 23.81 31.43
CA ASP A 288 24.37 23.99 32.76
C ASP A 288 22.84 24.05 32.69
N VAL A 289 22.17 23.02 33.20
CA VAL A 289 20.74 23.08 33.50
C VAL A 289 20.61 23.51 34.96
N CYS A 290 20.50 24.83 35.15
CA CYS A 290 20.00 25.42 36.38
C CYS A 290 18.55 24.96 36.60
N CYS A 291 18.34 24.18 37.65
CA CYS A 291 17.04 23.99 38.28
C CYS A 291 16.52 25.33 38.81
N ALA A 292 15.43 25.84 38.25
CA ALA A 292 14.59 26.82 38.92
C ALA A 292 13.12 26.50 38.62
N GLY A 293 12.43 26.06 39.68
CA GLY A 293 11.00 25.83 39.65
C GLY A 293 10.22 27.13 39.46
N GLY A 294 9.10 27.02 38.76
CA GLY A 294 8.12 28.09 38.63
C GLY A 294 6.75 27.49 38.33
N ARG A 295 5.91 27.40 39.36
CA ARG A 295 4.45 27.27 39.20
C ARG A 295 3.93 28.55 38.56
N ILE A 296 2.92 28.46 37.69
CA ILE A 296 1.79 29.40 37.56
C ILE A 296 0.63 28.67 36.85
N THR A 297 -0.59 28.94 37.33
CA THR A 297 -1.90 28.39 36.92
C THR A 297 -2.78 29.42 36.19
N SER A 298 -3.83 28.92 35.53
CA SER A 298 -5.09 29.55 35.05
C SER A 298 -5.02 30.38 33.76
N ARG A 299 -5.99 30.36 32.83
CA ARG A 299 -7.37 29.82 32.79
C ARG A 299 -7.56 28.75 31.72
#